data_AF-A0ABC8QZQ8-F1
#
_entry.id   AF-A0ABC8QZQ8-F1
#
_cell.length_a   1.000
_cell.length_b   1.000
_cell.length_c   1.000
_cell.angle_alpha   90.00
_cell.angle_beta   90.00
_cell.angle_gamma   90.00
#
_symmetry.space_group_name_H-M   'P 1'
#
loop_
_entity.id
_entity.type
_entity.pdbx_description
1 polymer ?
#
loop_
_entity_poly.entity_id
_entity_poly.type
_entity_poly.pdbx_seq_one_letter_code
_entity_poly.pdbx_strand_id
1 'polypeptide(L)' 'MVKSERCKETWVGFSWQAFAALPGFFKLSAASAVMLCLETWYFQILVLLAGLLENPELALDALSIW' A
#
# COMPACT_ATOMS: atom_id res chain seq x y z
N MET A 1 29.31 20.81 -22.61
CA MET A 1 27.92 21.15 -22.21
C MET A 1 27.39 22.20 -23.17
N VAL A 2 26.63 21.81 -24.18
CA VAL A 2 25.99 22.75 -25.10
C VAL A 2 24.61 23.09 -24.54
N LYS A 3 24.41 24.32 -24.06
CA LYS A 3 23.10 24.78 -23.58
C LYS A 3 22.46 25.63 -24.69
N SER A 4 21.55 25.04 -25.44
CA SER A 4 20.82 25.71 -26.52
C SER A 4 19.82 26.72 -25.92
N GLU A 5 19.89 27.99 -26.34
CA GLU A 5 19.14 29.11 -25.76
C GLU A 5 17.63 29.02 -26.00
N ARG A 6 17.18 28.31 -27.05
CA ARG A 6 15.74 28.05 -27.30
C ARG A 6 15.11 27.07 -26.32
N CYS A 7 15.92 26.32 -25.58
CA CYS A 7 15.46 25.34 -24.60
C CYS A 7 15.50 25.89 -23.16
N LYS A 8 15.61 27.22 -22.99
CA LYS A 8 15.45 27.87 -21.68
C LYS A 8 13.96 28.06 -21.31
N GLU A 9 13.07 28.23 -22.29
CA GLU A 9 11.65 28.54 -22.03
C GLU A 9 10.81 27.28 -21.75
N THR A 10 11.23 26.13 -22.26
CA THR A 10 10.57 24.83 -21.98
C THR A 10 11.17 24.13 -20.76
N TRP A 11 12.34 24.58 -20.31
CA TRP A 11 13.05 24.02 -19.17
C TRP A 11 12.85 24.88 -17.93
N VAL A 12 11.60 24.92 -17.46
CA VAL A 12 11.27 25.23 -16.06
C VAL A 12 11.70 24.05 -15.16
N GLY A 13 13.03 23.81 -15.14
CA GLY A 13 13.92 23.09 -14.20
C GLY A 13 13.47 21.80 -13.50
N PHE A 14 12.27 21.76 -12.94
CA PHE A 14 11.70 20.71 -12.13
C PHE A 14 10.23 21.11 -11.97
N SER A 15 9.38 20.72 -12.93
CA SER A 15 8.01 21.19 -12.98
C SER A 15 7.22 20.67 -11.78
N TRP A 16 7.08 21.51 -10.74
CA TRP A 16 6.23 21.26 -9.58
C TRP A 16 4.75 21.07 -9.99
N GLN A 17 4.36 21.48 -11.21
CA GLN A 17 3.06 21.14 -11.80
C GLN A 17 2.88 19.64 -12.07
N ALA A 18 3.94 18.90 -12.38
CA ALA A 18 3.86 17.44 -12.48
C ALA A 18 3.64 16.83 -11.09
N PHE A 19 4.37 17.29 -10.06
CA PHE A 19 4.18 16.86 -8.67
C PHE A 19 2.84 17.31 -8.07
N ALA A 20 2.24 18.41 -8.51
CA ALA A 20 0.90 18.83 -8.10
C ALA A 20 -0.21 17.87 -8.57
N ALA A 21 0.02 17.09 -9.64
CA ALA A 21 -0.87 16.03 -10.10
C ALA A 21 -0.64 14.68 -9.39
N LEU A 22 0.54 14.47 -8.79
CA LEU A 22 0.89 13.24 -8.07
C LEU A 22 0.15 12.97 -6.74
N PRO A 23 -0.35 13.93 -5.93
CA PRO A 23 -0.97 13.60 -4.64
C PRO A 23 -2.22 12.72 -4.78
N GLY A 24 -2.94 12.81 -5.90
CA GLY A 24 -4.06 11.91 -6.22
C GLY A 24 -3.60 10.46 -6.39
N PHE A 25 -2.53 10.24 -7.16
CA PHE A 25 -1.92 8.93 -7.32
C PHE A 25 -1.27 8.42 -6.03
N PHE A 26 -0.67 9.30 -5.24
CA PHE A 26 -0.07 8.94 -3.96
C PHE A 26 -1.12 8.43 -2.97
N LYS A 27 -2.31 9.06 -2.92
CA LYS A 27 -3.43 8.57 -2.10
C LYS A 27 -3.90 7.19 -2.54
N LEU A 28 -4.05 6.96 -3.85
CA LEU A 28 -4.46 5.66 -4.40
C LEU A 28 -3.40 4.59 -4.15
N SER A 29 -2.12 4.91 -4.35
CA SER A 29 -0.99 4.03 -4.09
C SER A 29 -0.87 3.70 -2.59
N ALA A 30 -1.03 4.69 -1.71
CA ALA A 30 -1.06 4.47 -0.26
C ALA A 30 -2.24 3.59 0.16
N ALA A 31 -3.44 3.82 -0.39
CA ALA A 31 -4.60 2.98 -0.12
C ALA A 31 -4.38 1.52 -0.57
N SER A 32 -3.79 1.32 -1.75
CA SER A 32 -3.42 -0.02 -2.25
C SER A 32 -2.36 -0.69 -1.37
N ALA A 33 -1.32 0.05 -0.97
CA ALA A 33 -0.28 -0.47 -0.09
C ALA A 33 -0.86 -0.87 1.28
N VAL A 34 -1.73 -0.05 1.87
CA VAL A 34 -2.41 -0.36 3.13
C VAL A 34 -3.30 -1.60 3.01
N MET A 35 -4.07 -1.73 1.92
CA MET A 35 -4.91 -2.90 1.68
C MET A 35 -4.06 -4.19 1.62
N LEU A 36 -2.96 -4.18 0.86
CA LEU A 36 -2.05 -5.32 0.74
C LEU A 36 -1.32 -5.65 2.05
N CYS A 37 -0.91 -4.62 2.80
CA CYS A 37 -0.30 -4.80 4.11
C CYS A 37 -1.30 -5.42 5.09
N LEU A 38 -2.54 -4.93 5.13
CA LEU A 38 -3.60 -5.48 5.98
C LEU A 38 -3.93 -6.93 5.62
N GLU A 39 -4.00 -7.26 4.34
CA GLU A 39 -4.23 -8.64 3.90
C GLU A 39 -3.09 -9.56 4.37
N THR A 40 -1.84 -9.16 4.16
CA THR A 40 -0.67 -9.92 4.63
C THR A 40 -0.67 -10.07 6.16
N TRP A 41 -0.99 -9.00 6.88
CA TRP A 41 -1.05 -8.99 8.33
C TRP A 41 -2.18 -9.88 8.86
N TYR A 42 -3.34 -9.86 8.22
CA TYR A 42 -4.48 -10.72 8.53
C TYR A 42 -4.14 -12.20 8.32
N PHE A 43 -3.54 -12.55 7.17
CA PHE A 43 -3.06 -13.92 6.93
C PHE A 43 -2.01 -14.35 7.95
N GLN A 44 -1.10 -13.46 8.36
CA GLN A 44 -0.12 -13.76 9.39
C GLN A 44 -0.79 -14.06 10.74
N ILE A 45 -1.78 -13.26 11.14
CA ILE A 45 -2.54 -13.49 12.37
C ILE A 45 -3.34 -14.78 12.29
N LEU A 46 -3.97 -15.09 11.17
CA LEU A 46 -4.68 -16.35 10.97
C LEU A 46 -3.75 -17.55 11.05
N VAL A 47 -2.55 -17.48 10.49
CA VAL A 47 -1.55 -18.56 10.58
C VAL A 47 -1.03 -18.70 12.01
N LEU A 48 -0.78 -17.59 12.71
CA LEU A 48 -0.39 -17.62 14.12
C LEU A 48 -1.50 -18.20 15.00
N LEU A 49 -2.75 -17.81 14.74
CA LEU A 49 -3.91 -18.36 15.42
C LEU A 49 -4.05 -19.84 15.09
N ALA A 50 -3.93 -20.27 13.83
CA ALA A 50 -3.99 -21.67 13.42
C ALA A 50 -2.87 -22.52 14.03
N GLY A 51 -1.65 -21.96 14.13
CA GLY A 51 -0.52 -22.60 14.79
C GLY A 51 -0.66 -22.67 16.31
N LEU A 52 -1.35 -21.71 16.94
CA LEU A 52 -1.70 -21.76 18.36
C LEU A 52 -2.95 -22.62 18.63
N LEU A 53 -3.83 -22.73 17.63
CA LEU A 53 -5.02 -23.58 17.52
C LEU A 53 -4.68 -25.01 17.12
N GLU A 54 -3.45 -25.46 17.39
CA GLU A 54 -3.22 -26.90 17.59
C GLU A 54 -4.10 -27.45 18.73
N ASN A 55 -4.72 -26.56 19.54
CA ASN A 55 -5.86 -26.86 20.39
C ASN A 55 -7.18 -26.48 19.68
N PRO A 56 -7.94 -27.44 19.13
CA PRO A 56 -9.12 -27.20 18.27
C PRO A 56 -10.29 -26.46 18.95
N GLU A 57 -10.25 -26.24 20.27
CA GLU A 57 -11.36 -25.69 21.06
C GLU A 57 -11.74 -24.25 20.71
N LEU A 58 -10.80 -23.34 20.41
CA LEU A 58 -11.15 -21.91 20.19
C LEU A 58 -11.87 -21.65 18.86
N ALA A 59 -11.50 -22.37 17.79
CA ALA A 59 -12.20 -22.26 16.52
C ALA A 59 -13.51 -23.06 16.52
N LEU A 60 -13.54 -24.22 17.22
CA LEU A 60 -14.78 -24.95 17.43
C LEU A 60 -15.78 -24.16 18.28
N ASP A 61 -15.35 -23.45 19.33
CA ASP A 61 -16.26 -22.64 20.16
C ASP A 61 -16.88 -21.48 19.37
N ALA A 62 -16.09 -20.81 18.51
CA ALA A 62 -16.59 -19.75 17.64
C ALA A 62 -17.52 -20.27 16.51
N LEU A 63 -17.30 -21.49 16.01
CA LEU A 63 -18.15 -22.14 14.99
C LEU A 63 -19.37 -22.85 15.59
N SER A 64 -19.28 -23.35 16.82
CA SER A 64 -20.33 -24.11 17.51
C SER A 64 -21.47 -23.24 18.01
N ILE A 65 -21.35 -21.91 17.87
CA ILE A 65 -22.44 -20.97 18.15
C ILE A 65 -23.42 -20.82 16.97
N TRP A 66 -23.23 -21.57 15.86
CA TRP A 66 -24.14 -21.62 14.72
C TRP A 66 -25.00 -22.88 14.68
#